data_AF-A0A174NGR7-F1
#
_entry.id   AF-A0A174NGR7-F1
#
_cell.length_a   1.000
_cell.length_b   1.000
_cell.length_c   1.000
_cell.angle_alpha   90.00
_cell.angle_beta   90.00
_cell.angle_gamma   90.00
#
_symmetry.space_group_name_H-M   'P 1'
#
loop_
_entity.id
_entity.type
_entity.pdbx_description
1 polymer ?
#
loop_
_entity_poly.entity_id
_entity_poly.type
_entity_poly.pdbx_seq_one_letter_code
_entity_poly.pdbx_strand_id
1 'polypeptide(L)'
;MIIQVCEIYSDVINDNRQKQRELDFFKLADGFIFSTGYLGNLINIDNKPSCVCLGIYKIEHSYSAAFLTNDCINVVYAGTLDSRKGGATAGVFLPKDYTVHVLGFGSQEEIDHICSIIEEANAQGNGKAIFEGVKRGSEFNHFVQNCRIGLST
;
A
#
# COMPACT_ATOMS: atom_id res chain seq x y z
N MET A 1 -21.06 19.93 7.98
CA MET A 1 -19.90 19.40 7.24
C MET A 1 -19.60 17.99 7.73
N ILE A 2 -19.57 17.00 6.82
CA ILE A 2 -19.13 15.64 7.11
C ILE A 2 -17.73 15.47 6.50
N ILE A 3 -16.79 14.94 7.27
CA ILE A 3 -15.40 14.73 6.81
C ILE A 3 -15.12 13.24 6.67
N GLN A 4 -14.56 12.83 5.53
CA GLN A 4 -13.95 11.51 5.39
C GLN A 4 -12.48 11.58 5.82
N VAL A 5 -12.11 10.79 6.83
CA VAL A 5 -10.75 10.74 7.37
C VAL A 5 -10.16 9.36 7.10
N CYS A 6 -9.20 9.31 6.18
CA CYS A 6 -8.53 8.06 5.77
C CYS A 6 -7.20 7.83 6.48
N GLU A 7 -6.50 8.91 6.84
CA GLU A 7 -5.26 8.95 7.60
C GLU A 7 -5.12 10.36 8.23
N ILE A 8 -4.22 10.52 9.19
CA ILE A 8 -3.77 11.85 9.64
C ILE A 8 -2.56 12.19 8.76
N TYR A 9 -2.76 13.07 7.79
CA TYR A 9 -1.75 13.31 6.75
C TYR A 9 -0.47 13.93 7.32
N SER A 10 -0.60 14.74 8.38
CA SER A 10 0.55 15.34 9.06
C SER A 10 1.48 14.30 9.70
N ASP A 11 0.97 13.12 10.05
CA ASP A 11 1.79 12.01 10.55
C ASP A 11 2.61 11.38 9.42
N VAL A 12 2.08 11.34 8.19
CA VAL A 12 2.77 10.80 6.99
C VAL A 12 3.94 11.68 6.57
N ILE A 13 3.77 13.00 6.64
CA ILE A 13 4.80 13.97 6.25
C ILE A 13 5.70 14.41 7.44
N ASN A 14 5.43 13.89 8.64
CA ASN A 14 6.14 14.22 9.88
C ASN A 14 6.18 15.74 10.19
N ASP A 15 5.05 16.44 9.96
CA ASP A 15 4.92 17.88 10.18
C ASP A 15 4.03 18.18 11.39
N ASN A 16 4.68 18.34 12.55
CA ASN A 16 4.00 18.64 13.82
C ASN A 16 3.22 19.98 13.79
N ARG A 17 3.64 20.94 12.96
CA ARG A 17 2.95 22.24 12.88
C ARG A 17 1.65 22.11 12.11
N GLN A 18 1.65 21.32 11.04
CA GLN A 18 0.43 21.01 10.29
C GLN A 18 -0.51 20.08 11.07
N LYS A 19 0.05 19.18 11.89
CA LYS A 19 -0.74 18.25 12.71
C LYS A 19 -1.77 18.97 13.58
N GLN A 20 -1.37 20.04 14.27
CA GLN A 20 -2.31 20.78 15.11
C GLN A 20 -3.44 21.41 14.28
N ARG A 21 -3.11 21.96 13.10
CA ARG A 21 -4.10 22.56 12.20
C ARG A 21 -5.08 21.53 11.65
N GLU A 22 -4.58 20.37 11.26
CA GLU A 22 -5.39 19.25 10.78
C GLU A 22 -6.35 18.75 11.86
N LEU A 23 -5.85 18.54 13.09
CA LEU A 23 -6.68 18.15 14.22
C LEU A 23 -7.70 19.21 14.61
N ASP A 24 -7.34 20.49 14.58
CA ASP A 24 -8.26 21.59 14.85
C ASP A 24 -9.34 21.70 13.77
N PHE A 25 -9.00 21.41 12.51
CA PHE A 25 -9.99 21.36 11.43
C PHE A 25 -11.01 20.24 11.65
N PHE A 26 -10.58 19.06 12.10
CA PHE A 26 -11.51 17.96 12.39
C PHE A 26 -12.54 18.31 13.47
N LYS A 27 -12.19 19.17 14.43
CA LYS A 27 -13.14 19.64 15.46
C LYS A 27 -14.33 20.40 14.87
N LEU A 28 -14.20 20.97 13.67
CA LEU A 28 -15.26 21.68 12.98
C LEU A 28 -16.26 20.76 12.27
N ALA A 29 -16.01 19.45 12.20
CA ALA A 29 -16.91 18.50 11.57
C ALA A 29 -18.20 18.32 12.38
N ASP A 30 -19.32 18.12 11.70
CA ASP A 30 -20.59 17.70 12.31
C ASP A 30 -20.72 16.16 12.36
N GLY A 31 -19.87 15.45 11.62
CA GLY A 31 -19.80 14.00 11.60
C GLY A 31 -18.66 13.48 10.73
N PHE A 32 -18.41 12.16 10.81
CA PHE A 32 -17.23 11.55 10.20
C PHE A 32 -17.52 10.26 9.44
N ILE A 33 -16.70 10.01 8.41
CA ILE A 33 -16.54 8.70 7.78
C ILE A 33 -15.08 8.29 7.96
N PHE A 34 -14.82 7.26 8.75
CA PHE A 34 -13.46 6.80 9.03
C PHE A 34 -13.07 5.59 8.16
N SER A 35 -11.81 5.52 7.72
CA SER A 35 -11.27 4.31 7.07
C SER A 35 -11.01 3.18 8.07
N THR A 36 -10.91 3.48 9.37
CA THR A 36 -10.69 2.50 10.43
C THR A 36 -11.36 2.95 11.73
N GLY A 37 -11.70 2.01 12.62
CA GLY A 37 -12.18 2.36 13.97
C GLY A 37 -11.12 3.05 14.83
N TYR A 38 -9.83 2.80 14.57
CA TYR A 38 -8.72 3.41 15.31
C TYR A 38 -8.67 4.93 15.13
N LEU A 39 -8.87 5.42 13.90
CA LEU A 39 -8.96 6.87 13.64
C LEU A 39 -10.13 7.51 14.37
N GLY A 40 -11.27 6.81 14.44
CA GLY A 40 -12.43 7.26 15.20
C GLY A 40 -12.10 7.48 16.69
N ASN A 41 -11.40 6.52 17.30
CA ASN A 41 -10.98 6.62 18.70
C ASN A 41 -9.98 7.77 18.94
N LEU A 42 -9.16 8.12 17.95
CA LEU A 42 -8.14 9.16 18.07
C LEU A 42 -8.71 10.57 17.85
N ILE A 43 -9.69 10.72 16.96
CA ILE A 43 -10.14 12.03 16.47
C ILE A 43 -11.53 12.41 17.02
N ASN A 44 -12.45 11.45 17.15
CA ASN A 44 -13.86 11.72 17.48
C ASN A 44 -14.11 11.79 18.99
N ILE A 45 -13.38 12.66 19.69
CA ILE A 45 -13.45 12.80 21.16
C ILE A 45 -14.85 13.20 21.68
N ASP A 46 -15.62 13.95 20.88
CA ASP A 46 -16.96 14.43 21.22
C ASP A 46 -18.06 13.42 20.85
N ASN A 47 -17.68 12.24 20.37
CA ASN A 47 -18.59 11.17 19.94
C ASN A 47 -19.67 11.64 18.94
N LYS A 48 -19.25 12.45 17.96
CA LYS A 48 -20.11 12.95 16.88
C LYS A 48 -20.60 11.80 16.00
N PRO A 49 -21.74 11.95 15.30
CA PRO A 49 -22.22 10.95 14.36
C PRO A 49 -21.12 10.49 13.41
N SER A 50 -20.87 9.19 13.37
CA SER A 50 -19.79 8.62 12.57
C SER A 50 -20.10 7.22 12.08
N CYS A 51 -19.44 6.82 10.99
CA CYS A 51 -19.41 5.43 10.53
C CYS A 51 -18.00 5.05 10.07
N VAL A 52 -17.75 3.74 9.98
CA VAL A 52 -16.50 3.20 9.42
C VAL A 52 -16.78 2.66 8.03
N CYS A 53 -16.08 3.20 7.02
CA CYS A 53 -16.10 2.74 5.64
C CYS A 53 -14.75 2.09 5.32
N LEU A 54 -14.70 0.76 5.42
CA LEU A 54 -13.48 -0.02 5.20
C LEU A 54 -13.12 -0.18 3.69
N GLY A 55 -13.94 0.36 2.78
CA GLY A 55 -13.76 0.25 1.33
C GLY A 55 -14.88 -0.52 0.63
N ILE A 56 -14.67 -0.81 -0.65
CA ILE A 56 -15.72 -1.35 -1.54
C ILE A 56 -16.01 -2.84 -1.36
N TYR A 57 -15.08 -3.63 -0.78
CA TYR A 57 -15.14 -5.10 -0.63
C TYR A 57 -15.74 -5.86 -1.81
N LYS A 58 -15.58 -5.31 -3.02
CA LYS A 58 -16.10 -5.92 -4.22
C LYS A 58 -15.28 -7.17 -4.50
N ILE A 59 -15.95 -8.30 -4.55
CA ILE A 59 -15.34 -9.56 -4.96
C ILE A 59 -15.06 -9.45 -6.47
N GLU A 60 -13.78 -9.43 -6.83
CA GLU A 60 -13.37 -9.40 -8.23
C GLU A 60 -13.51 -10.78 -8.88
N HIS A 61 -13.64 -10.77 -10.20
CA HIS A 61 -13.75 -12.00 -10.99
C HIS A 61 -12.53 -12.91 -10.74
N SER A 62 -12.77 -14.19 -10.44
CA SER A 62 -11.71 -15.19 -10.31
C SER A 62 -11.24 -15.61 -11.69
N TYR A 63 -10.00 -15.27 -12.02
CA TYR A 63 -9.30 -15.87 -13.15
C TYR A 63 -8.78 -17.24 -12.70
N SER A 64 -8.78 -18.23 -13.60
CA SER A 64 -8.11 -19.50 -13.31
C SER A 64 -6.63 -19.22 -13.10
N ALA A 65 -6.15 -19.33 -11.86
CA ALA A 65 -4.76 -19.05 -11.53
C ALA A 65 -3.85 -20.05 -12.25
N ALA A 66 -3.01 -19.54 -13.14
CA ALA A 66 -1.86 -20.25 -13.67
C ALA A 66 -0.64 -19.56 -13.05
N PHE A 67 -0.24 -20.01 -11.85
CA PHE A 67 0.89 -19.41 -11.12
C PHE A 67 2.03 -19.08 -12.08
N LEU A 68 2.57 -17.85 -12.00
CA LEU A 68 3.56 -17.32 -12.94
C LEU A 68 4.73 -18.31 -13.16
N THR A 69 5.13 -18.99 -12.07
CA THR A 69 6.02 -20.15 -12.06
C THR A 69 5.64 -21.09 -10.91
N ASN A 70 5.88 -22.39 -11.07
CA ASN A 70 5.67 -23.39 -10.01
C ASN A 70 6.90 -23.62 -9.13
N ASP A 71 8.08 -23.16 -9.56
CA ASP A 71 9.34 -23.46 -8.89
C ASP A 71 9.61 -22.53 -7.69
N CYS A 72 8.95 -21.37 -7.63
CA CYS A 72 9.08 -20.39 -6.54
C CYS A 72 7.72 -19.86 -6.06
N ILE A 73 7.69 -19.33 -4.83
CA ILE A 73 6.56 -18.62 -4.26
C ILE A 73 6.55 -17.18 -4.81
N ASN A 74 5.64 -16.89 -5.75
CA ASN A 74 5.46 -15.53 -6.27
C ASN A 74 4.76 -14.66 -5.22
N VAL A 75 5.40 -13.55 -4.87
CA VAL A 75 4.97 -12.55 -3.89
C VAL A 75 4.77 -11.23 -4.62
N VAL A 76 3.75 -10.47 -4.28
CA VAL A 76 3.51 -9.16 -4.92
C VAL A 76 3.44 -8.04 -3.90
N TYR A 77 4.19 -6.98 -4.14
CA TYR A 77 3.91 -5.65 -3.59
C TYR A 77 3.15 -4.85 -4.66
N ALA A 78 2.10 -4.14 -4.25
CA ALA A 78 1.34 -3.28 -5.14
C ALA A 78 0.97 -1.97 -4.43
N GLY A 79 1.49 -0.84 -4.92
CA GLY A 79 1.18 0.45 -4.30
C GLY A 79 1.96 1.62 -4.90
N THR A 80 1.95 2.74 -4.17
CA THR A 80 2.86 3.84 -4.46
C THR A 80 4.31 3.41 -4.15
N LEU A 81 5.28 3.94 -4.89
CA LEU A 81 6.71 3.72 -4.65
C LEU A 81 7.31 4.77 -3.71
N ASP A 82 6.46 5.53 -3.04
CA ASP A 82 6.86 6.48 -2.00
C ASP A 82 7.67 5.78 -0.91
N SER A 83 8.93 6.20 -0.76
CA SER A 83 9.89 5.64 0.20
C SER A 83 9.40 5.72 1.64
N ARG A 84 8.51 6.68 1.97
CA ARG A 84 7.89 6.81 3.30
C ARG A 84 6.95 5.66 3.64
N LYS A 85 6.37 5.00 2.63
CA LYS A 85 5.52 3.82 2.81
C LYS A 85 6.33 2.53 2.97
N GLY A 86 7.59 2.50 2.52
CA GLY A 86 8.58 1.45 2.80
C GLY A 86 8.32 0.04 2.23
N GLY A 87 7.10 -0.25 1.78
CA GLY A 87 6.69 -1.61 1.42
C GLY A 87 7.34 -2.20 0.19
N ALA A 88 7.65 -1.37 -0.80
CA ALA A 88 8.39 -1.82 -1.98
C ALA A 88 9.80 -2.30 -1.59
N THR A 89 10.50 -1.52 -0.75
CA THR A 89 11.89 -1.78 -0.33
C THR A 89 12.00 -2.99 0.61
N ALA A 90 11.08 -3.15 1.56
CA ALA A 90 11.13 -4.28 2.50
C ALA A 90 10.91 -5.63 1.78
N GLY A 91 10.09 -5.63 0.73
CA GLY A 91 9.72 -6.85 0.00
C GLY A 91 10.86 -7.48 -0.79
N VAL A 92 11.88 -6.74 -1.21
CA VAL A 92 12.87 -7.23 -2.20
C VAL A 92 13.91 -8.22 -1.65
N PHE A 93 14.10 -8.29 -0.33
CA PHE A 93 15.14 -9.11 0.31
C PHE A 93 14.64 -10.48 0.79
N LEU A 94 13.63 -11.06 0.13
CA LEU A 94 13.14 -12.40 0.48
C LEU A 94 14.11 -13.51 0.05
N PRO A 95 14.08 -14.69 0.73
CA PRO A 95 14.88 -15.85 0.37
C PRO A 95 14.62 -16.39 -1.05
N LYS A 96 15.51 -17.27 -1.53
CA LYS A 96 15.54 -17.82 -2.91
C LYS A 96 14.29 -18.60 -3.33
N ASP A 97 13.53 -19.06 -2.35
CA ASP A 97 12.28 -19.76 -2.56
C ASP A 97 11.14 -18.79 -2.98
N TYR A 98 11.42 -17.48 -3.00
CA TYR A 98 10.49 -16.41 -3.33
C TYR A 98 10.92 -15.63 -4.58
N THR A 99 9.93 -15.26 -5.40
CA THR A 99 10.07 -14.23 -6.43
C THR A 99 9.17 -13.06 -6.06
N VAL A 100 9.74 -11.88 -5.89
CA VAL A 100 9.05 -10.66 -5.48
C VAL A 100 8.75 -9.82 -6.71
N HIS A 101 7.47 -9.57 -6.96
CA HIS A 101 6.99 -8.72 -8.02
C HIS A 101 6.57 -7.37 -7.43
N VAL A 102 7.22 -6.30 -7.88
CA VAL A 102 6.93 -4.94 -7.44
C VAL A 102 6.10 -4.25 -8.50
N LEU A 103 4.83 -4.02 -8.19
CA LEU A 103 3.89 -3.20 -8.96
C LEU A 103 3.76 -1.84 -8.32
N GLY A 104 3.89 -0.76 -9.08
CA GLY A 104 3.68 0.55 -8.50
C GLY A 104 3.97 1.72 -9.40
N PHE A 105 3.57 2.89 -8.92
CA PHE A 105 3.80 4.18 -9.55
C PHE A 105 4.46 5.14 -8.57
N GLY A 106 5.21 6.08 -9.11
CA GLY A 106 5.93 7.11 -8.37
C GLY A 106 6.54 8.13 -9.35
N SER A 107 7.33 9.05 -8.81
CA SER A 107 8.23 9.89 -9.60
C SER A 107 9.29 9.03 -10.31
N GLN A 108 9.98 9.59 -11.30
CA GLN A 108 11.10 8.91 -11.94
C GLN A 108 12.19 8.55 -10.92
N GLU A 109 12.46 9.44 -9.97
CA GLU A 109 13.42 9.22 -8.88
C GLU A 109 13.01 8.03 -8.00
N GLU A 110 11.72 7.89 -7.65
CA GLU A 110 11.21 6.76 -6.87
C GLU A 110 11.32 5.43 -7.64
N ILE A 111 11.07 5.46 -8.95
CA ILE A 111 11.22 4.30 -9.84
C ILE A 111 12.70 3.89 -9.94
N ASP A 112 13.59 4.85 -10.19
CA ASP A 112 15.03 4.59 -10.30
C ASP A 112 15.59 4.04 -8.98
N HIS A 113 15.12 4.58 -7.85
CA HIS A 113 15.51 4.12 -6.53
C HIS A 113 15.08 2.67 -6.28
N ILE A 114 13.83 2.29 -6.57
CA ILE A 114 13.38 0.91 -6.35
C ILE A 114 14.07 -0.07 -7.30
N CYS A 115 14.34 0.33 -8.54
CA CYS A 115 15.11 -0.49 -9.50
C CYS A 115 16.53 -0.74 -8.98
N SER A 116 17.20 0.29 -8.45
CA SER A 116 18.53 0.14 -7.85
C SER A 116 18.53 -0.82 -6.65
N ILE A 117 17.51 -0.74 -5.78
CA ILE A 117 17.35 -1.67 -4.65
C ILE A 117 17.14 -3.11 -5.13
N ILE A 118 16.33 -3.30 -6.18
CA ILE A 118 16.07 -4.60 -6.79
C ILE A 118 17.37 -5.19 -7.36
N GLU A 119 18.16 -4.38 -8.06
CA GLU A 119 19.46 -4.80 -8.60
C GLU A 119 20.42 -5.24 -7.49
N GLU A 120 20.50 -4.47 -6.40
CA GLU A 120 21.30 -4.81 -5.23
C GLU A 120 20.85 -6.13 -4.59
N ALA A 121 19.55 -6.28 -4.33
CA ALA A 121 18.98 -7.48 -3.73
C ALA A 121 19.24 -8.73 -4.58
N ASN A 122 19.06 -8.60 -5.91
CA ASN A 122 19.33 -9.68 -6.86
C ASN A 122 20.83 -10.03 -6.92
N ALA A 123 21.72 -9.03 -6.84
CA ALA A 123 23.17 -9.26 -6.86
C ALA A 123 23.68 -10.02 -5.63
N GLN A 124 22.99 -9.92 -4.49
CA GLN A 124 23.31 -10.70 -3.29
C GLN A 124 22.98 -12.20 -3.45
N GLY A 125 22.18 -12.59 -4.46
CA GLY A 125 21.83 -13.98 -4.73
C GLY A 125 20.89 -14.63 -3.70
N ASN A 126 20.33 -13.83 -2.79
CA ASN A 126 19.44 -14.30 -1.73
C ASN A 126 18.02 -14.58 -2.20
N GLY A 127 17.61 -14.04 -3.35
CA GLY A 127 16.23 -14.04 -3.84
C GLY A 127 16.14 -13.49 -5.26
N LYS A 128 14.91 -13.38 -5.76
CA LYS A 128 14.64 -12.68 -7.03
C LYS A 128 13.57 -11.62 -6.81
N ALA A 129 13.87 -10.39 -7.21
CA ALA A 129 12.91 -9.28 -7.27
C ALA A 129 12.82 -8.74 -8.71
N ILE A 130 11.62 -8.32 -9.11
CA ILE A 130 11.30 -7.84 -10.46
C ILE A 130 10.40 -6.61 -10.33
N PHE A 131 10.78 -5.51 -10.98
CA PHE A 131 9.88 -4.38 -11.17
C PHE A 131 8.98 -4.64 -12.38
N GLU A 132 7.68 -4.71 -12.14
CA GLU A 132 6.65 -5.06 -13.12
C GLU A 132 5.93 -3.82 -13.69
N GLY A 133 6.30 -2.63 -13.22
CA GLY A 133 5.68 -1.37 -13.61
C GLY A 133 4.28 -1.18 -13.03
N VAL A 134 3.45 -0.43 -13.76
CA VAL A 134 2.07 -0.12 -13.36
C VAL A 134 1.12 -1.05 -14.11
N LYS A 135 0.32 -1.84 -13.37
CA LYS A 135 -0.80 -2.61 -13.91
C LYS A 135 -2.12 -2.02 -13.44
N ARG A 136 -3.14 -2.01 -14.31
CA ARG A 136 -4.46 -1.42 -14.00
C ARG A 136 -5.61 -2.34 -14.42
N GLY A 137 -6.74 -2.21 -13.72
CA GLY A 137 -7.97 -2.92 -14.06
C GLY A 137 -7.80 -4.43 -14.12
N SER A 138 -8.26 -5.05 -15.20
CA SER A 138 -8.17 -6.50 -15.40
C SER A 138 -6.74 -7.02 -15.44
N GLU A 139 -5.78 -6.23 -15.92
CA GLU A 139 -4.36 -6.62 -15.94
C GLU A 139 -3.82 -6.76 -14.51
N PHE A 140 -4.14 -5.81 -13.65
CA PHE A 140 -3.79 -5.86 -12.23
C PHE A 140 -4.42 -7.09 -11.57
N ASN A 141 -5.74 -7.26 -11.74
CA ASN A 141 -6.49 -8.37 -11.16
C ASN A 141 -5.94 -9.72 -11.59
N HIS A 142 -5.63 -9.88 -12.88
CA HIS A 142 -5.05 -11.10 -13.41
C HIS A 142 -3.67 -11.35 -12.81
N PHE A 143 -2.81 -10.33 -12.72
CA PHE A 143 -1.46 -10.50 -12.21
C PHE A 143 -1.45 -10.92 -10.72
N VAL A 144 -2.18 -10.21 -9.86
CA VAL A 144 -2.16 -10.47 -8.41
C VAL A 144 -2.74 -11.84 -8.07
N GLN A 145 -3.69 -12.35 -8.85
CA GLN A 145 -4.24 -13.70 -8.67
C GLN A 145 -3.27 -14.82 -9.06
N ASN A 146 -2.19 -14.51 -9.79
CA ASN A 146 -1.11 -15.46 -10.05
C ASN A 146 -0.01 -15.43 -8.97
N CYS A 147 -0.12 -14.54 -7.98
CA CYS A 147 0.75 -14.45 -6.83
C CYS A 147 0.13 -15.17 -5.61
N ARG A 148 0.97 -15.73 -4.74
CA ARG A 148 0.55 -16.49 -3.55
C ARG A 148 0.43 -15.61 -2.31
N ILE A 149 1.21 -14.52 -2.25
CA ILE A 149 1.29 -13.63 -1.10
C ILE A 149 1.24 -12.19 -1.59
N GLY A 150 0.40 -11.36 -0.97
CA GLY A 150 0.42 -9.90 -1.13
C GLY A 150 1.11 -9.24 0.06
N LEU A 151 2.08 -8.36 -0.19
CA LEU A 151 2.76 -7.57 0.83
C LEU A 151 2.05 -6.23 1.00
N SER A 152 1.67 -5.93 2.25
CA SER A 152 1.13 -4.65 2.69
C SER A 152 1.79 -4.33 4.02
N THR A 153 2.64 -3.30 4.02
CA THR A 153 3.47 -2.88 5.17
C THR A 153 3.10 -1.48 5.62
#